data_AF-A0A1I6GRE0-F1
#
_entry.id   AF-A0A1I6GRE0-F1
#
_cell.length_a   1.000
_cell.length_b   1.000
_cell.length_c   1.000
_cell.angle_alpha   90.00
_cell.angle_beta   90.00
_cell.angle_gamma   90.00
#
_symmetry.space_group_name_H-M   'P 1'
#
loop_
_entity.id
_entity.type
_entity.pdbx_description
1 polymer ?
#
loop_
_entity_poly.entity_id
_entity_poly.type
_entity_poly.pdbx_seq_one_letter_code
_entity_poly.pdbx_strand_id
1 'polypeptide(L)'
;MRSFFITLLVLLTGSFSMYAQSGNDELSLDAGTIESQFEYVTSKSGNYNAEGRRYEVVRAIWLDKLRGNVLDSLQVGRTEAAALSGTITSQQSTIDNLNAQLAETTGNLEAVTEEKDSMNFFGALISKASYNLILWSIIIVLSLLLLFFIFRFNRSNILTQEAKTKLSDLESEYEDHRRRALEREQRISRQLQDEINKYRKSK
;
A
#
# COMPACT_ATOMS: atom_id res chain seq x y z
N MET A 1 37.53 17.42 -12.85
CA MET A 1 37.62 17.79 -11.41
C MET A 1 38.29 19.15 -11.17
N ARG A 2 39.39 19.50 -11.86
CA ARG A 2 40.05 20.81 -11.69
C ARG A 2 39.19 22.03 -12.09
N SER A 3 38.36 21.90 -13.13
CA SER A 3 37.42 22.94 -13.55
C SER A 3 36.28 23.17 -12.56
N PHE A 4 35.83 22.11 -11.87
CA PHE A 4 34.76 22.17 -10.87
C PHE A 4 35.21 22.84 -9.56
N PHE A 5 36.51 22.76 -9.25
CA PHE A 5 37.09 23.42 -8.09
C PHE A 5 37.19 24.94 -8.25
N ILE A 6 37.44 25.41 -9.48
CA ILE A 6 37.55 26.84 -9.81
C ILE A 6 36.16 27.50 -9.76
N THR A 7 35.11 26.81 -10.22
CA THR A 7 33.73 27.31 -10.14
C THR A 7 33.21 27.38 -8.70
N LEU A 8 33.67 26.48 -7.81
CA LEU A 8 33.31 26.52 -6.38
C LEU A 8 34.02 27.67 -5.63
N LEU A 9 35.26 27.99 -6.01
CA LEU A 9 36.04 29.07 -5.40
C LEU A 9 35.48 30.46 -5.74
N VAL A 10 34.97 30.65 -6.96
CA VAL A 10 34.34 31.91 -7.41
C VAL A 10 32.96 32.12 -6.76
N LEU A 11 32.26 31.04 -6.37
CA LEU A 11 30.99 31.14 -5.65
C LEU A 11 31.16 31.58 -4.19
N LEU A 12 32.32 31.30 -3.58
CA LEU A 12 32.59 31.58 -2.16
C LEU A 12 33.04 33.03 -1.91
N THR A 13 33.59 33.72 -2.92
CA THR A 13 34.07 35.11 -2.81
C THR A 13 33.01 36.15 -3.18
N GLY A 14 31.81 35.73 -3.61
CA GLY A 14 30.69 36.59 -3.98
C GLY A 14 29.89 37.19 -2.82
N SER A 15 30.47 37.29 -1.61
CA SER A 15 29.82 37.99 -0.50
C SER A 15 30.00 39.49 -0.66
N PHE A 16 29.17 40.11 -1.51
CA PHE A 16 28.97 41.54 -1.51
C PHE A 16 28.35 41.94 -0.15
N SER A 17 29.18 42.44 0.75
CA SER A 17 28.70 43.16 1.93
C SER A 17 28.00 44.44 1.46
N MET A 18 26.68 44.38 1.33
CA MET A 18 25.85 45.60 1.33
C MET A 18 25.91 46.20 2.72
N TYR A 19 26.74 47.23 2.88
CA TYR A 19 26.58 48.15 3.99
C TYR A 19 25.34 49.00 3.70
N ALA A 20 24.25 48.74 4.42
CA ALA A 20 23.14 49.67 4.50
C ALA A 20 23.68 50.96 5.16
N GLN A 21 23.79 52.04 4.39
CA GLN A 21 24.03 53.36 4.98
C GLN A 21 22.81 53.70 5.83
N SER A 22 22.98 53.73 7.15
CA SER A 22 22.07 54.42 8.06
C SER A 22 22.06 55.89 7.64
N GLY A 23 21.05 56.30 6.87
CA GLY A 23 20.83 57.70 6.56
C GLY A 23 20.75 58.47 7.87
N ASN A 24 21.44 59.61 7.95
CA ASN A 24 21.08 60.62 8.93
C ASN A 24 19.64 61.02 8.61
N ASP A 25 18.68 60.51 9.38
CA ASP A 25 17.30 60.97 9.31
C ASP A 25 17.29 62.44 9.74
N GLU A 26 17.37 63.34 8.77
CA GLU A 26 17.06 64.74 9.01
C GLU A 26 15.61 64.79 9.52
N LEU A 27 15.45 65.21 10.77
CA LEU A 27 14.14 65.44 11.37
C LEU A 27 13.36 66.37 10.43
N SER A 28 12.30 65.83 9.84
CA SER A 28 11.46 66.50 8.86
C SER A 28 10.00 66.16 9.12
N LEU A 29 9.13 67.13 8.87
CA LEU A 29 7.68 66.93 8.92
C LEU A 29 7.13 66.32 7.63
N ASP A 30 7.94 66.33 6.56
CA ASP A 30 7.53 66.04 5.20
C ASP A 30 8.09 64.70 4.70
N ALA A 31 9.04 64.12 5.44
CA ALA A 31 9.69 62.86 5.13
C ALA A 31 10.07 62.13 6.43
N GLY A 32 10.04 60.79 6.40
CA GLY A 32 10.42 59.94 7.53
C GLY A 32 9.24 59.28 8.25
N THR A 33 9.55 58.59 9.34
CA THR A 33 8.56 57.87 10.16
C THR A 33 7.67 58.83 10.94
N ILE A 34 6.54 58.35 11.46
CA ILE A 34 5.71 59.15 12.37
C ILE A 34 6.53 59.57 13.61
N GLU A 35 7.44 58.70 14.07
CA GLU A 35 8.33 59.00 15.18
C GLU A 35 9.24 60.20 14.87
N SER A 36 9.89 60.21 13.70
CA SER A 36 10.77 61.33 13.31
C SER A 36 9.99 62.63 13.11
N GLN A 37 8.74 62.56 12.64
CA GLN A 37 7.87 63.72 12.51
C GLN A 37 7.42 64.25 13.89
N PHE A 38 7.14 63.36 14.85
CA PHE A 38 6.79 63.71 16.22
C PHE A 38 7.98 64.38 16.94
N GLU A 39 9.18 63.82 16.77
CA GLU A 39 10.42 64.36 17.30
C GLU A 39 10.78 65.70 16.65
N TYR A 40 10.50 65.89 15.35
CA TYR A 40 10.65 67.19 14.68
C TYR A 40 9.74 68.26 15.29
N VAL A 41 8.47 67.95 15.49
CA VAL A 41 7.50 68.88 16.09
C VAL A 41 7.90 69.25 17.51
N THR A 42 8.37 68.27 18.29
CA THR A 42 8.79 68.46 19.68
C THR A 42 10.07 69.29 19.76
N SER A 43 11.08 69.00 18.93
CA SER A 43 12.37 69.70 18.94
C SER A 43 12.33 71.12 18.35
N LYS A 44 11.43 71.39 17.39
CA LYS A 44 11.24 72.72 16.79
C LYS A 44 10.15 73.55 17.45
N SER A 45 9.48 73.03 18.48
CA SER A 45 8.52 73.78 19.27
C SER A 45 9.21 74.92 20.05
N GLY A 46 8.50 76.02 20.22
CA GLY A 46 9.03 77.22 20.88
C GLY A 46 8.69 77.24 22.36
N ASN A 47 9.67 77.47 23.23
CA ASN A 47 9.43 77.53 24.67
C ASN A 47 8.63 78.79 25.06
N TYR A 48 7.52 78.61 25.79
CA TYR A 48 6.73 79.66 26.41
C TYR A 48 6.54 79.35 27.89
N ASN A 49 6.96 80.27 28.77
CA ASN A 49 6.77 80.10 30.21
C ASN A 49 5.73 81.09 30.71
N ALA A 50 4.68 80.59 31.34
CA ALA A 50 3.67 81.40 32.01
C ALA A 50 3.31 80.75 33.36
N GLU A 51 3.19 81.56 34.41
CA GLU A 51 2.79 81.11 35.75
C GLU A 51 3.62 79.95 36.32
N GLY A 52 4.95 79.96 36.10
CA GLY A 52 5.85 78.91 36.58
C GLY A 52 5.73 77.56 35.86
N ARG A 53 4.96 77.50 34.76
CA ARG A 53 4.79 76.31 33.92
C ARG A 53 5.45 76.54 32.55
N ARG A 54 6.15 75.51 32.08
CA ARG A 54 6.75 75.47 30.75
C ARG A 54 5.74 74.90 29.76
N TYR A 55 5.46 75.66 28.72
CA TYR A 55 4.64 75.28 27.59
C TYR A 55 5.53 75.25 26.34
N GLU A 56 5.22 74.33 25.43
CA GLU A 56 5.85 74.32 24.12
C GLU A 56 4.82 74.78 23.07
N VAL A 57 5.16 75.86 22.38
CA VAL A 57 4.34 76.50 21.35
C VAL A 57 4.62 75.81 20.03
N VAL A 58 3.65 75.03 19.59
CA VAL A 58 3.69 74.35 18.30
C VAL A 58 2.85 75.13 17.30
N ARG A 59 3.34 75.25 16.06
CA ARG A 59 2.54 75.82 14.97
C ARG A 59 1.35 74.91 14.68
N ALA A 60 0.14 75.47 14.64
CA ALA A 60 -1.08 74.70 14.36
C ALA A 60 -1.00 73.90 13.05
N ILE A 61 -0.36 74.46 12.02
CA ILE A 61 -0.15 73.81 10.71
C ILE A 61 0.68 72.51 10.86
N TRP A 62 1.65 72.47 11.78
CA TRP A 62 2.48 71.29 12.00
C TRP A 62 1.71 70.17 12.70
N LEU A 63 0.86 70.52 13.66
CA LEU A 63 -0.03 69.56 14.32
C LEU A 63 -1.06 68.98 13.36
N ASP A 64 -1.63 69.82 12.48
CA ASP A 64 -2.62 69.37 11.50
C ASP A 64 -1.98 68.43 10.47
N LYS A 65 -0.76 68.75 10.01
CA LYS A 65 0.01 67.89 9.11
C LYS A 65 0.38 66.55 9.75
N LEU A 66 0.91 66.57 10.98
CA LEU A 66 1.23 65.36 11.74
C LEU A 66 -0.02 64.49 11.95
N ARG A 67 -1.15 65.11 12.31
CA ARG A 67 -2.44 64.42 12.44
C ARG A 67 -2.87 63.77 11.13
N GLY A 68 -2.73 64.46 9.99
CA GLY A 68 -3.03 63.91 8.67
C GLY A 68 -2.18 62.67 8.36
N ASN A 69 -0.87 62.77 8.57
CA ASN A 69 0.08 61.67 8.32
C ASN A 69 -0.16 60.47 9.24
N VAL A 70 -0.51 60.70 10.51
CA VAL A 70 -0.87 59.63 11.47
C VAL A 70 -2.15 58.92 11.04
N LEU A 71 -3.18 59.67 10.64
CA LEU A 71 -4.43 59.09 10.17
C LEU A 71 -4.24 58.30 8.88
N ASP A 72 -3.41 58.79 7.94
CA ASP A 72 -3.08 58.10 6.70
C ASP A 72 -2.36 56.77 6.98
N SER A 73 -1.31 56.77 7.81
CA SER A 73 -0.60 55.53 8.19
C SER A 73 -1.52 54.53 8.90
N LEU A 74 -2.41 55.01 9.78
CA LEU A 74 -3.39 54.15 10.45
C LEU A 74 -4.40 53.58 9.45
N GLN A 75 -4.81 54.36 8.44
CA GLN A 75 -5.68 53.90 7.37
C GLN A 75 -5.00 52.82 6.53
N VAL A 76 -3.74 53.02 6.14
CA VAL A 76 -2.94 52.02 5.43
C VAL A 76 -2.86 50.72 6.24
N GLY A 77 -2.48 50.79 7.52
CA GLY A 77 -2.41 49.60 8.38
C GLY A 77 -3.75 48.88 8.53
N ARG A 78 -4.86 49.62 8.62
CA ARG A 78 -6.22 49.02 8.64
C ARG A 78 -6.57 48.34 7.32
N THR A 79 -6.22 48.95 6.18
CA THR A 79 -6.48 48.36 4.86
C THR A 79 -5.64 47.10 4.63
N GLU A 80 -4.38 47.08 5.05
CA GLU A 80 -3.52 45.91 4.99
C GLU A 80 -4.03 44.79 5.90
N ALA A 81 -4.44 45.12 7.14
CA ALA A 81 -5.03 44.14 8.06
C ALA A 81 -6.32 43.52 7.48
N ALA A 82 -7.17 44.32 6.84
CA ALA A 82 -8.36 43.84 6.16
C ALA A 82 -8.01 42.94 4.96
N ALA A 83 -7.01 43.32 4.15
CA ALA A 83 -6.53 42.52 3.03
C ALA A 83 -5.97 41.16 3.50
N LEU A 84 -5.12 41.17 4.53
CA LEU A 84 -4.56 39.95 5.14
C LEU A 84 -5.65 39.05 5.71
N SER A 85 -6.65 39.61 6.40
CA SER A 85 -7.81 38.85 6.89
C SER A 85 -8.61 38.21 5.74
N GLY A 86 -8.76 38.92 4.62
CA GLY A 86 -9.34 38.37 3.39
C GLY A 86 -8.53 37.22 2.81
N THR A 87 -7.19 37.36 2.73
CA THR A 87 -6.30 36.29 2.28
C THR A 87 -6.35 35.07 3.21
N ILE A 88 -6.37 35.27 4.53
CA ILE A 88 -6.48 34.17 5.52
C ILE A 88 -7.80 33.42 5.32
N THR A 89 -8.91 34.15 5.13
CA THR A 89 -10.22 33.53 4.89
C THR A 89 -10.22 32.71 3.60
N SER A 90 -9.62 33.24 2.53
CA SER A 90 -9.47 32.52 1.27
C SER A 90 -8.59 31.28 1.41
N GLN A 91 -7.46 31.38 2.14
CA GLN A 91 -6.57 30.24 2.38
C GLN A 91 -7.26 29.17 3.23
N GLN A 92 -8.02 29.56 4.25
CA GLN A 92 -8.80 28.62 5.06
C GLN A 92 -9.82 27.87 4.20
N SER A 93 -10.55 28.58 3.33
CA SER A 93 -11.49 27.94 2.40
C SER A 93 -10.80 26.95 1.45
N THR A 94 -9.59 27.26 0.98
CA THR A 94 -8.80 26.35 0.14
C THR A 94 -8.33 25.13 0.94
N ILE A 95 -7.89 25.32 2.18
CA ILE A 95 -7.48 24.22 3.08
C ILE A 95 -8.66 23.30 3.35
N ASP A 96 -9.84 23.85 3.65
CA ASP A 96 -11.05 23.06 3.89
C ASP A 96 -11.46 22.28 2.64
N ASN A 97 -11.36 22.89 1.46
CA ASN A 97 -11.62 22.22 0.18
C ASN A 97 -10.60 21.10 -0.10
N LEU A 98 -9.31 21.36 0.10
CA LEU A 98 -8.25 20.36 -0.07
C LEU A 98 -8.41 19.19 0.90
N ASN A 99 -8.76 19.46 2.15
CA ASN A 99 -9.04 18.42 3.14
C ASN A 99 -10.27 17.59 2.76
N ALA A 100 -11.32 18.22 2.22
CA ALA A 100 -12.49 17.52 1.72
C ALA A 100 -12.14 16.62 0.52
N GLN A 101 -11.37 17.12 -0.45
CA GLN A 101 -10.89 16.33 -1.59
C GLN A 101 -9.97 15.19 -1.15
N LEU A 102 -9.12 15.41 -0.14
CA LEU A 102 -8.25 14.39 0.41
C LEU A 102 -9.09 13.29 1.06
N ALA A 103 -10.06 13.65 1.90
CA ALA A 103 -10.98 12.70 2.53
C ALA A 103 -11.78 11.89 1.51
N GLU A 104 -12.29 12.54 0.45
CA GLU A 104 -12.98 11.89 -0.66
C GLU A 104 -12.05 10.92 -1.41
N THR A 105 -10.82 11.36 -1.72
CA THR A 105 -9.84 10.52 -2.44
C THR A 105 -9.39 9.33 -1.60
N THR A 106 -9.18 9.51 -0.29
CA THR A 106 -8.85 8.39 0.60
C THR A 106 -10.00 7.41 0.72
N GLY A 107 -11.25 7.89 0.85
CA GLY A 107 -12.42 7.02 0.87
C GLY A 107 -12.60 6.26 -0.45
N ASN A 108 -12.39 6.92 -1.59
CA ASN A 108 -12.40 6.28 -2.90
C ASN A 108 -11.27 5.26 -3.06
N LEU A 109 -10.06 5.54 -2.55
CA LEU A 109 -8.97 4.57 -2.57
C LEU A 109 -9.23 3.35 -1.69
N GLU A 110 -9.86 3.52 -0.53
CA GLU A 110 -10.28 2.41 0.33
C GLU A 110 -11.34 1.57 -0.38
N ALA A 111 -12.38 2.20 -0.94
CA ALA A 111 -13.43 1.52 -1.68
C ALA A 111 -12.88 0.78 -2.93
N VAL A 112 -11.99 1.42 -3.69
CA VAL A 112 -11.34 0.80 -4.85
C VAL A 112 -10.39 -0.31 -4.44
N THR A 113 -9.69 -0.19 -3.32
CA THR A 113 -8.86 -1.28 -2.79
C THR A 113 -9.71 -2.48 -2.42
N GLU A 114 -10.83 -2.26 -1.71
CA GLU A 114 -11.77 -3.33 -1.37
C GLU A 114 -12.40 -3.99 -2.61
N GLU A 115 -12.83 -3.20 -3.60
CA GLU A 115 -13.39 -3.73 -4.85
C GLU A 115 -12.33 -4.48 -5.65
N LYS A 116 -11.11 -3.93 -5.78
CA LYS A 116 -10.01 -4.54 -6.53
C LYS A 116 -9.52 -5.82 -5.89
N ASP A 117 -9.46 -5.89 -4.57
CA ASP A 117 -9.04 -7.10 -3.84
C ASP A 117 -10.16 -8.11 -3.67
N SER A 118 -11.38 -7.80 -4.12
CA SER A 118 -12.48 -8.76 -4.19
C SER A 118 -12.58 -9.43 -5.57
N MET A 119 -13.00 -10.68 -5.58
CA MET A 119 -13.35 -11.43 -6.78
C MET A 119 -14.71 -12.08 -6.54
N ASN A 120 -15.59 -12.06 -7.54
CA ASN A 120 -16.90 -12.69 -7.42
C ASN A 120 -16.76 -14.23 -7.46
N PHE A 121 -17.09 -14.90 -6.37
CA PHE A 121 -17.08 -16.36 -6.26
C PHE A 121 -18.45 -16.83 -5.79
N PHE A 122 -19.17 -17.57 -6.66
CA PHE A 122 -20.55 -18.04 -6.43
C PHE A 122 -21.57 -16.92 -6.08
N GLY A 123 -21.39 -15.71 -6.62
CA GLY A 123 -22.30 -14.58 -6.39
C GLY A 123 -21.99 -13.74 -5.15
N ALA A 124 -20.94 -14.09 -4.39
CA ALA A 124 -20.43 -13.30 -3.28
C ALA A 124 -19.04 -12.72 -3.62
N LEU A 125 -18.78 -11.48 -3.19
CA LEU A 125 -17.44 -10.90 -3.24
C LEU A 125 -16.56 -11.56 -2.16
N ILE A 126 -15.48 -12.20 -2.58
CA ILE A 126 -14.50 -12.83 -1.70
C ILE A 126 -13.12 -12.21 -1.98
N SER A 127 -12.31 -11.98 -0.95
CA SER A 127 -10.95 -11.45 -1.14
C SER A 127 -10.10 -12.37 -2.05
N LYS A 128 -9.17 -11.82 -2.82
CA LYS A 128 -8.24 -12.57 -3.69
C LYS A 128 -7.42 -13.60 -2.91
N ALA A 129 -7.05 -13.27 -1.68
CA ALA A 129 -6.32 -14.18 -0.79
C ALA A 129 -7.20 -15.39 -0.43
N SER A 130 -8.43 -15.15 0.00
CA SER A 130 -9.40 -16.21 0.32
C SER A 130 -9.74 -17.06 -0.92
N TYR A 131 -9.89 -16.43 -2.10
CA TYR A 131 -10.12 -17.14 -3.37
C TYR A 131 -8.97 -18.09 -3.68
N ASN A 132 -7.71 -17.62 -3.65
CA ASN A 132 -6.55 -18.45 -3.91
C ASN A 132 -6.42 -19.59 -2.89
N LEU A 133 -6.70 -19.33 -1.61
CA LEU A 133 -6.69 -20.37 -0.58
C LEU A 133 -7.75 -21.45 -0.83
N ILE A 134 -8.98 -21.07 -1.17
CA ILE A 134 -10.06 -22.01 -1.50
C ILE A 134 -9.69 -22.83 -2.74
N LEU A 135 -9.20 -22.19 -3.79
CA LEU A 135 -8.83 -22.85 -5.05
C LEU A 135 -7.72 -23.89 -4.82
N TRP A 136 -6.63 -23.49 -4.16
CA TRP A 136 -5.53 -24.40 -3.83
C TRP A 136 -5.94 -25.51 -2.86
N SER A 137 -6.81 -25.22 -1.89
CA SER A 137 -7.39 -26.23 -1.00
C SER A 137 -8.15 -27.30 -1.80
N ILE A 138 -9.01 -26.88 -2.73
CA ILE A 138 -9.75 -27.81 -3.60
C ILE A 138 -8.78 -28.65 -4.44
N ILE A 139 -7.78 -28.02 -5.07
CA ILE A 139 -6.76 -28.75 -5.85
C ILE A 139 -6.06 -29.81 -4.99
N ILE A 140 -5.58 -29.43 -3.79
CA ILE A 140 -4.85 -30.33 -2.90
C ILE A 140 -5.73 -31.51 -2.49
N VAL A 141 -6.98 -31.25 -2.08
CA VAL A 141 -7.92 -32.30 -1.68
C VAL A 141 -8.21 -33.26 -2.82
N LEU A 142 -8.44 -32.74 -4.04
CA LEU A 142 -8.72 -33.55 -5.22
C LEU A 142 -7.48 -34.37 -5.64
N SER A 143 -6.29 -33.77 -5.58
CA SER A 143 -5.03 -34.47 -5.82
C SER A 143 -4.79 -35.59 -4.81
N LEU A 144 -5.05 -35.36 -3.51
CA LEU A 144 -4.93 -36.38 -2.48
C LEU A 144 -5.93 -37.53 -2.68
N LEU A 145 -7.18 -37.21 -3.01
CA LEU A 145 -8.21 -38.22 -3.31
C LEU A 145 -7.82 -39.07 -4.53
N LEU A 146 -7.29 -38.43 -5.58
CA LEU A 146 -6.84 -39.11 -6.79
C LEU A 146 -5.67 -40.04 -6.48
N LEU A 147 -4.66 -39.57 -5.74
CA LEU A 147 -3.52 -40.41 -5.32
C LEU A 147 -3.98 -41.58 -4.44
N PHE A 148 -4.90 -41.34 -3.51
CA PHE A 148 -5.50 -42.38 -2.68
C PHE A 148 -6.23 -43.44 -3.54
N PHE A 149 -7.00 -42.99 -4.54
CA PHE A 149 -7.71 -43.88 -5.45
C PHE A 149 -6.74 -44.74 -6.27
N ILE A 150 -5.70 -44.14 -6.86
CA ILE A 150 -4.67 -44.88 -7.62
C ILE A 150 -3.99 -45.92 -6.74
N PHE A 151 -3.59 -45.55 -5.52
CA PHE A 151 -2.96 -46.48 -4.58
C PHE A 151 -3.88 -47.66 -4.25
N ARG A 152 -5.15 -47.38 -3.92
CA ARG A 152 -6.12 -48.43 -3.58
C ARG A 152 -6.43 -49.33 -4.78
N PHE A 153 -6.55 -48.75 -5.97
CA PHE A 153 -6.81 -49.46 -7.22
C PHE A 153 -5.66 -50.39 -7.59
N ASN A 154 -4.42 -49.90 -7.56
CA ASN A 154 -3.24 -50.72 -7.85
C ASN A 154 -3.10 -51.91 -6.89
N ARG A 155 -3.28 -51.67 -5.58
CA ARG A 155 -3.25 -52.76 -4.58
C ARG A 155 -4.34 -53.80 -4.86
N SER A 156 -5.54 -53.36 -5.23
CA SER A 156 -6.64 -54.27 -5.56
C SER A 156 -6.41 -55.03 -6.86
N ASN A 157 -5.78 -54.40 -7.85
CA ASN A 157 -5.52 -55.01 -9.13
C ASN A 157 -4.47 -56.13 -9.03
N ILE A 158 -3.42 -55.93 -8.22
CA ILE A 158 -2.40 -56.96 -7.94
C ILE A 158 -3.04 -58.18 -7.29
N LEU A 159 -3.87 -57.99 -6.26
CA LEU A 159 -4.57 -59.09 -5.57
C LEU A 159 -5.48 -59.87 -6.53
N THR A 160 -6.20 -59.16 -7.42
CA THR A 160 -7.06 -59.80 -8.42
C THR A 160 -6.25 -60.58 -9.45
N GLN A 161 -5.08 -60.07 -9.88
CA GLN A 161 -4.19 -60.83 -10.76
C GLN A 161 -3.66 -62.09 -10.08
N GLU A 162 -3.18 -62.00 -8.84
CA GLU A 162 -2.72 -63.18 -8.07
C GLU A 162 -3.84 -64.22 -7.87
N ALA A 163 -5.07 -63.77 -7.64
CA ALA A 163 -6.20 -64.68 -7.52
C ALA A 163 -6.50 -65.40 -8.85
N LYS A 164 -6.41 -64.69 -9.97
CA LYS A 164 -6.57 -65.28 -11.31
C LYS A 164 -5.45 -66.27 -11.65
N THR A 165 -4.20 -65.97 -11.32
CA THR A 165 -3.09 -66.89 -11.56
C THR A 165 -3.24 -68.15 -10.71
N LYS A 166 -3.55 -68.01 -9.41
CA LYS A 166 -3.80 -69.16 -8.53
C LYS A 166 -4.97 -70.03 -9.00
N LEU A 167 -6.02 -69.42 -9.54
CA LEU A 167 -7.13 -70.15 -10.14
C LEU A 167 -6.65 -70.98 -11.35
N SER A 168 -5.89 -70.36 -12.26
CA SER A 168 -5.32 -71.04 -13.43
C SER A 168 -4.39 -72.19 -13.03
N ASP A 169 -3.56 -72.00 -12.02
CA ASP A 169 -2.65 -73.03 -11.51
C ASP A 169 -3.43 -74.21 -10.92
N LEU A 170 -4.49 -73.93 -10.15
CA LEU A 170 -5.36 -74.95 -9.56
C LEU A 170 -6.13 -75.72 -10.62
N GLU A 171 -6.65 -75.05 -11.65
CA GLU A 171 -7.31 -75.70 -12.79
C GLU A 171 -6.34 -76.64 -13.53
N SER A 172 -5.11 -76.19 -13.79
CA SER A 172 -4.07 -77.04 -14.39
C SER A 172 -3.75 -78.25 -13.52
N GLU A 173 -3.56 -78.07 -12.22
CA GLU A 173 -3.27 -79.16 -11.29
C GLU A 173 -4.44 -80.15 -11.20
N TYR A 174 -5.68 -79.65 -11.23
CA TYR A 174 -6.88 -80.46 -11.22
C TYR A 174 -7.01 -81.28 -12.50
N GLU A 175 -6.75 -80.69 -13.67
CA GLU A 175 -6.74 -81.42 -14.94
C GLU A 175 -5.64 -82.50 -14.97
N ASP A 176 -4.44 -82.20 -14.49
CA ASP A 176 -3.35 -83.16 -14.37
C ASP A 176 -3.67 -84.28 -13.38
N HIS A 177 -4.31 -83.97 -12.25
CA HIS A 177 -4.78 -84.98 -11.31
C HIS A 177 -5.87 -85.87 -11.94
N ARG A 178 -6.83 -85.28 -12.65
CA ARG A 178 -7.88 -86.00 -13.37
C ARG A 178 -7.30 -86.91 -14.44
N ARG A 179 -6.32 -86.43 -15.21
CA ARG A 179 -5.61 -87.23 -16.22
C ARG A 179 -4.88 -88.41 -15.58
N ARG A 180 -4.12 -88.18 -14.50
CA ARG A 180 -3.44 -89.26 -13.76
C ARG A 180 -4.41 -90.26 -13.13
N ALA A 181 -5.57 -89.81 -12.64
CA ALA A 181 -6.61 -90.69 -12.13
C ALA A 181 -7.18 -91.60 -13.24
N LEU A 182 -7.52 -91.03 -14.40
CA LEU A 182 -7.99 -91.78 -15.56
C LEU A 182 -6.95 -92.78 -16.07
N GLU A 183 -5.68 -92.37 -16.18
CA GLU A 183 -4.59 -93.27 -16.59
C GLU A 183 -4.41 -94.44 -15.61
N ARG A 184 -4.57 -94.20 -14.30
CA ARG A 184 -4.56 -95.27 -13.28
C ARG A 184 -5.73 -96.23 -13.46
N GLU A 185 -6.95 -95.71 -13.60
CA GLU A 185 -8.14 -96.55 -13.82
C GLU A 185 -8.03 -97.37 -15.11
N GLN A 186 -7.58 -96.76 -16.20
CA GLN A 186 -7.36 -97.46 -17.48
C GLN A 186 -6.28 -98.54 -17.34
N ARG A 187 -5.19 -98.27 -16.61
CA ARG A 187 -4.13 -99.27 -16.38
C ARG A 187 -4.63 -100.43 -15.53
N ILE A 188 -5.36 -100.16 -14.45
CA ILE A 188 -5.98 -101.20 -13.60
C ILE A 188 -6.96 -102.04 -14.42
N SER A 189 -7.82 -101.41 -15.24
CA SER A 189 -8.76 -102.13 -16.09
C SER A 189 -8.06 -103.03 -17.10
N ARG A 190 -6.93 -102.60 -17.69
CA ARG A 190 -6.11 -103.43 -18.59
C ARG A 190 -5.48 -104.61 -17.85
N GLN A 191 -4.89 -104.36 -16.67
CA GLN A 191 -4.31 -105.42 -15.83
C GLN A 191 -5.37 -106.46 -15.41
N LEU A 192 -6.56 -106.00 -15.02
CA LEU A 192 -7.68 -106.88 -14.68
C LEU A 192 -8.11 -107.75 -15.87
N GLN A 193 -8.20 -107.18 -17.08
CA GLN A 193 -8.52 -107.96 -18.28
C GLN A 193 -7.43 -108.99 -18.60
N ASP A 194 -6.15 -108.63 -18.46
CA ASP A 194 -5.03 -109.54 -18.67
C ASP A 194 -5.05 -110.70 -17.64
N GLU A 195 -5.37 -110.41 -16.38
CA GLU A 195 -5.57 -111.43 -15.34
C GLU A 195 -6.72 -112.38 -15.70
N ILE A 196 -7.89 -111.85 -16.07
CA ILE A 196 -9.05 -112.66 -16.49
C ILE A 196 -8.70 -113.55 -17.69
N ASN A 197 -8.02 -113.00 -18.70
CA ASN A 197 -7.61 -113.75 -19.89
C ASN A 197 -6.60 -114.85 -19.56
N LYS A 198 -5.70 -114.61 -18.60
CA LYS A 198 -4.73 -115.61 -18.11
C LYS A 198 -5.43 -116.75 -17.38
N TYR A 199 -6.41 -116.46 -16.52
CA TYR A 199 -7.23 -117.48 -15.87
C TYR A 199 -8.07 -118.30 -16.87
N ARG A 200 -8.61 -117.67 -17.92
CA ARG A 200 -9.43 -118.35 -18.94
C ARG A 200 -8.62 -119.28 -19.86
N LYS A 201 -7.32 -119.03 -20.06
CA LYS A 201 -6.41 -119.93 -20.80
C LYS A 201 -5.86 -121.09 -19.96
N SER A 202 -5.97 -121.01 -18.63
CA SER A 202 -5.46 -121.99 -17.67
C SER A 202 -6.47 -123.11 -17.33
N LYS A 203 -7.64 -123.11 -17.96
CA LYS A 203 -8.71 -124.09 -17.76
C LYS A 203 -9.05 -124.72 -19.10
#